data_AF-A0A445C5Y3-F1
#
_entry.id   AF-A0A445C5Y3-F1
#
_cell.length_a   1.000
_cell.length_b   1.000
_cell.length_c   1.000
_cell.angle_alpha   90.00
_cell.angle_beta   90.00
_cell.angle_gamma   90.00
#
_symmetry.space_group_name_H-M   'P 1'
#
loop_
_entity.id
_entity.type
_entity.pdbx_description
1 polymer ?
#
loop_
_entity_poly.entity_id
_entity_poly.type
_entity_poly.pdbx_seq_one_letter_code
_entity_poly.pdbx_strand_id
1 'polypeptide(L)'
;MGDAIDLTGDGGVTKTILIKSKLDAVSPTEDFPLVDVHYEGTLADTGEVFDTTHEDNSIFTFEIGSGSVIRAWDIAVRTMKVGEIAKITCKPEYAYGSAGAPPDIPPGATLVFEVELVACRPRKGSSLGSVSEERARLEEIKKQREMAAAAKEEEKKKREEAKAAAAARVQAKLESKKGKGKGKGK
;
A
#
# COMPACT_ATOMS: atom_id res chain seq x y z
N MET A 1 19.88 -12.21 -24.10
CA MET A 1 19.23 -10.87 -24.14
C MET A 1 18.48 -10.73 -25.44
N GLY A 2 17.31 -10.09 -25.43
CA GLY A 2 16.64 -9.67 -26.66
C GLY A 2 17.38 -8.50 -27.33
N ASP A 3 16.99 -8.18 -28.56
CA ASP A 3 17.48 -6.99 -29.26
C ASP A 3 16.90 -5.72 -28.63
N ALA A 4 17.65 -4.62 -28.71
CA ALA A 4 17.17 -3.31 -28.29
C ALA A 4 16.10 -2.80 -29.26
N ILE A 5 14.92 -2.49 -28.74
CA ILE A 5 13.79 -1.98 -29.50
C ILE A 5 13.74 -0.47 -29.30
N ASP A 6 13.84 0.29 -30.38
CA ASP A 6 13.62 1.74 -30.35
C ASP A 6 12.11 2.03 -30.30
N LEU A 7 11.66 2.60 -29.18
CA LEU A 7 10.24 2.87 -28.93
C LEU A 7 9.81 4.24 -29.45
N THR A 8 10.74 5.15 -29.71
CA THR A 8 10.44 6.52 -30.17
C THR A 8 10.83 6.76 -31.62
N GLY A 9 11.70 5.93 -32.20
CA GLY A 9 12.14 6.04 -33.60
C GLY A 9 13.33 7.00 -33.80
N ASP A 10 13.68 7.78 -32.78
CA ASP A 10 14.86 8.65 -32.71
C ASP A 10 15.97 8.07 -31.79
N GLY A 11 15.79 6.84 -31.30
CA GLY A 11 16.65 6.21 -30.30
C GLY A 11 16.62 6.92 -28.95
N GLY A 12 15.59 7.72 -28.67
CA GLY A 12 15.43 8.47 -27.43
C GLY A 12 15.06 7.58 -26.25
N VAL A 13 14.22 6.58 -26.51
CA VAL A 13 13.85 5.55 -25.54
C VAL A 13 14.02 4.19 -26.19
N THR A 14 14.99 3.41 -25.72
CA THR A 14 15.19 2.04 -26.19
C THR A 14 14.87 1.06 -25.07
N LYS A 15 14.24 -0.07 -25.41
CA LYS A 15 13.89 -1.13 -24.48
C LYS A 15 14.50 -2.45 -24.92
N THR A 16 15.16 -3.13 -23.99
CA THR A 16 15.69 -4.48 -24.16
C THR A 16 15.02 -5.41 -23.16
N ILE A 17 14.32 -6.43 -23.64
CA ILE A 17 13.68 -7.40 -22.74
C ILE A 17 14.76 -8.35 -22.18
N LEU A 18 14.92 -8.33 -20.86
CA LEU A 18 15.84 -9.19 -20.14
C LEU A 18 15.16 -10.52 -19.77
N ILE A 19 13.96 -10.43 -19.21
CA ILE A 19 13.11 -11.58 -18.87
C ILE A 19 11.75 -11.39 -19.50
N LYS A 20 11.31 -12.38 -20.30
CA LYS A 20 9.99 -12.36 -20.91
C LYS A 20 8.92 -12.77 -19.89
N SER A 21 7.78 -12.10 -19.97
CA SER A 21 6.56 -12.48 -19.26
C SER A 21 5.94 -13.78 -19.81
N LYS A 22 4.91 -14.27 -19.11
CA LYS A 22 4.07 -15.38 -19.59
C LYS A 22 3.25 -14.94 -20.81
N LEU A 23 2.85 -15.88 -21.66
CA LEU A 23 2.15 -15.59 -22.92
C LEU A 23 0.86 -14.77 -22.69
N ASP A 24 0.10 -15.15 -21.67
CA ASP A 24 -1.18 -14.56 -21.25
C ASP A 24 -1.03 -13.47 -20.17
N ALA A 25 0.18 -12.92 -20.01
CA ALA A 25 0.40 -11.85 -19.06
C ALA A 25 -0.32 -10.57 -19.47
N VAL A 26 -0.93 -9.92 -18.47
CA VAL A 26 -1.64 -8.65 -18.61
C VAL A 26 -0.65 -7.54 -18.98
N SER A 27 -1.06 -6.64 -19.86
CA SER A 27 -0.34 -5.40 -20.17
C SER A 27 -1.09 -4.19 -19.60
N PRO A 28 -0.40 -3.06 -19.37
CA PRO A 28 -1.06 -1.81 -19.00
C PRO A 28 -2.07 -1.39 -20.08
N THR A 29 -3.28 -1.03 -19.66
CA THR A 29 -4.39 -0.62 -20.54
C THR A 29 -5.18 0.51 -19.90
N GLU A 30 -6.15 1.09 -20.61
CA GLU A 30 -6.99 2.15 -20.04
C GLU A 30 -7.84 1.67 -18.85
N ASP A 31 -8.25 0.39 -18.85
CA ASP A 31 -8.93 -0.26 -17.72
C ASP A 31 -7.99 -0.55 -16.54
N PHE A 32 -6.69 -0.77 -16.82
CA PHE A 32 -5.66 -1.04 -15.83
C PHE A 32 -4.48 -0.05 -15.94
N PRO A 33 -4.71 1.25 -15.69
CA PRO A 33 -3.72 2.28 -15.94
C PRO A 33 -2.71 2.43 -14.79
N LEU A 34 -3.01 1.91 -13.59
CA LEU A 34 -2.07 1.92 -12.47
C LEU A 34 -1.13 0.73 -12.60
N VAL A 35 0.17 0.99 -12.56
CA VAL A 35 1.20 -0.04 -12.65
C VAL A 35 2.04 -0.07 -11.39
N ASP A 36 2.37 -1.27 -10.95
CA ASP A 36 3.27 -1.53 -9.84
C ASP A 36 4.57 -2.07 -10.40
N VAL A 37 5.68 -1.43 -10.08
CA VAL A 37 7.00 -1.80 -10.59
C VAL A 37 8.04 -1.94 -9.49
N HIS A 38 9.00 -2.83 -9.72
CA HIS A 38 10.32 -2.74 -9.14
C HIS A 38 11.26 -2.15 -10.17
N TYR A 39 12.23 -1.37 -9.73
CA TYR A 39 13.25 -0.82 -10.58
C TYR A 39 14.57 -0.54 -9.85
N GLU A 40 15.61 -0.43 -10.67
CA GLU A 40 16.91 0.14 -10.35
C GLU A 40 17.31 1.11 -11.46
N GLY A 41 17.60 2.36 -11.08
CA GLY A 41 18.03 3.44 -11.97
C GLY A 41 19.53 3.69 -11.84
N THR A 42 20.23 3.67 -12.97
CA THR A 42 21.67 3.92 -13.07
C THR A 42 22.00 5.01 -14.07
N LEU A 43 23.10 5.74 -13.83
CA LEU A 43 23.67 6.66 -14.81
C LEU A 43 24.33 5.87 -15.93
N ALA A 44 24.01 6.14 -17.19
CA ALA A 44 24.58 5.39 -18.32
C ALA A 44 26.10 5.56 -18.45
N ASP A 45 26.63 6.71 -18.02
CA ASP A 45 28.03 7.09 -18.18
C ASP A 45 28.92 6.42 -17.12
N THR A 46 28.51 6.45 -15.85
CA THR A 46 29.29 5.93 -14.72
C THR A 46 28.83 4.54 -14.25
N GLY A 47 27.60 4.14 -14.56
CA GLY A 47 26.96 2.94 -14.03
C GLY A 47 26.52 3.07 -12.56
N GLU A 48 26.63 4.26 -11.97
CA GLU A 48 26.25 4.49 -10.58
C GLU A 48 24.73 4.43 -10.41
N VAL A 49 24.29 3.67 -9.41
CA VAL A 49 22.88 3.61 -9.00
C VAL A 49 22.54 4.90 -8.29
N PHE A 50 21.54 5.62 -8.80
CA PHE A 50 21.04 6.86 -8.16
C PHE A 50 19.74 6.62 -7.41
N ASP A 51 18.98 5.58 -7.74
CA ASP A 51 17.71 5.25 -7.09
C ASP A 51 17.32 3.79 -7.32
N THR A 52 16.81 3.10 -6.30
CA THR A 52 16.41 1.69 -6.40
C THR A 52 15.31 1.34 -5.40
N THR A 53 14.43 0.44 -5.79
CA THR A 53 13.36 -0.11 -4.92
C THR A 53 13.76 -1.43 -4.26
N HIS A 54 14.85 -2.05 -4.70
CA HIS A 54 15.30 -3.34 -4.19
C HIS A 54 15.86 -3.25 -2.76
N GLU A 55 16.42 -2.11 -2.35
CA GLU A 55 17.00 -1.95 -1.01
C GLU A 55 15.96 -2.00 0.12
N ASP A 56 14.81 -1.36 -0.07
CA ASP A 56 13.71 -1.35 0.92
C ASP A 56 12.61 -2.37 0.60
N ASN A 57 12.76 -3.10 -0.52
CA ASN A 57 11.74 -4.01 -1.05
C ASN A 57 10.38 -3.30 -1.23
N SER A 58 10.43 -2.02 -1.58
CA SER A 58 9.26 -1.17 -1.78
C SER A 58 8.72 -1.32 -3.21
N ILE A 59 7.42 -1.14 -3.39
CA ILE A 59 6.79 -1.15 -4.72
C ILE A 59 6.53 0.29 -5.11
N PHE A 60 7.00 0.69 -6.29
CA PHE A 60 6.66 1.99 -6.84
C PHE A 60 5.40 1.87 -7.70
N THR A 61 4.36 2.61 -7.34
CA THR A 61 3.09 2.65 -8.08
C THR A 61 2.93 3.99 -8.77
N PHE A 62 2.62 3.97 -10.06
CA PHE A 62 2.27 5.18 -10.81
C PHE A 62 1.19 4.91 -11.85
N GLU A 63 0.59 5.97 -12.40
CA GLU A 63 -0.39 5.88 -13.47
C GLU A 63 0.28 6.13 -14.84
N ILE A 64 0.08 5.21 -15.78
CA ILE A 64 0.63 5.34 -17.14
C ILE A 64 -0.13 6.42 -17.92
N GLY A 65 0.60 7.35 -18.51
CA GLY A 65 0.07 8.41 -19.38
C GLY A 65 -0.50 9.62 -18.63
N SER A 66 -0.33 9.70 -17.30
CA SER A 66 -0.69 10.89 -16.52
C SER A 66 0.41 11.95 -16.52
N GLY A 67 1.61 11.63 -17.02
CA GLY A 67 2.79 12.50 -16.91
C GLY A 67 3.32 12.62 -15.48
N SER A 68 2.95 11.69 -14.58
CA SER A 68 3.47 11.65 -13.19
C SER A 68 4.91 11.12 -13.09
N VAL A 69 5.42 10.53 -14.18
CA VAL A 69 6.78 10.00 -14.30
C VAL A 69 7.47 10.58 -15.53
N ILE A 70 8.77 10.31 -15.69
CA ILE A 70 9.50 10.72 -16.90
C ILE A 70 8.87 10.11 -18.16
N ARG A 71 8.94 10.85 -19.27
CA ARG A 71 8.31 10.45 -20.54
C ARG A 71 8.77 9.08 -21.02
N ALA A 72 10.03 8.74 -20.78
CA ALA A 72 10.57 7.44 -21.14
C ALA A 72 9.82 6.27 -20.47
N TRP A 73 9.42 6.42 -19.22
CA TRP A 73 8.67 5.39 -18.50
C TRP A 73 7.24 5.24 -19.04
N ASP A 74 6.56 6.35 -19.30
CA ASP A 74 5.21 6.33 -19.90
C ASP A 74 5.16 5.63 -21.26
N ILE A 75 6.26 5.72 -22.03
CA ILE A 75 6.42 5.06 -23.33
C ILE A 75 6.82 3.59 -23.13
N ALA A 76 7.86 3.32 -22.34
CA ALA A 76 8.44 1.99 -22.25
C ALA A 76 7.57 1.01 -21.47
N VAL A 77 7.08 1.39 -20.29
CA VAL A 77 6.31 0.50 -19.41
C VAL A 77 4.97 0.12 -20.03
N ARG A 78 4.37 1.01 -20.84
CA ARG A 78 3.17 0.70 -21.64
C ARG A 78 3.36 -0.49 -22.59
N THR A 79 4.59 -0.75 -23.04
CA THR A 79 4.90 -1.88 -23.94
C THR A 79 5.27 -3.16 -23.19
N MET A 80 5.33 -3.12 -21.86
CA MET A 80 5.67 -4.28 -21.03
C MET A 80 4.44 -5.10 -20.68
N LYS A 81 4.68 -6.31 -20.21
CA LYS A 81 3.67 -7.21 -19.64
C LYS A 81 4.03 -7.57 -18.21
N VAL A 82 3.03 -7.90 -17.40
CA VAL A 82 3.23 -8.33 -16.00
C VAL A 82 4.18 -9.54 -15.94
N GLY A 83 5.21 -9.43 -15.10
CA GLY A 83 6.32 -10.37 -14.96
C GLY A 83 7.45 -10.20 -15.99
N GLU A 84 7.39 -9.19 -16.86
CA GLU A 84 8.51 -8.83 -17.74
C GLU A 84 9.54 -7.99 -16.97
N ILE A 85 10.82 -8.31 -17.16
CA ILE A 85 11.93 -7.45 -16.74
C ILE A 85 12.58 -6.90 -18.01
N ALA A 86 12.69 -5.59 -18.08
CA ALA A 86 13.27 -4.90 -19.23
C ALA A 86 14.29 -3.85 -18.79
N LYS A 87 15.35 -3.72 -19.59
CA LYS A 87 16.31 -2.62 -19.51
C LYS A 87 15.85 -1.50 -20.44
N ILE A 88 15.64 -0.32 -19.89
CA ILE A 88 15.16 0.86 -20.60
C ILE A 88 16.27 1.90 -20.58
N THR A 89 16.75 2.31 -21.75
CA THR A 89 17.72 3.41 -21.88
C THR A 89 16.98 4.67 -22.30
N CYS A 90 17.17 5.73 -21.52
CA CYS A 90 16.44 6.98 -21.61
C CYS A 90 17.43 8.12 -21.88
N LYS A 91 17.37 8.72 -23.07
CA LYS A 91 18.09 9.97 -23.34
C LYS A 91 17.54 11.12 -22.49
N PRO A 92 18.33 12.17 -22.22
CA PRO A 92 17.93 13.27 -21.36
C PRO A 92 16.63 13.92 -21.79
N GLU A 93 16.35 14.04 -23.09
CA GLU A 93 15.11 14.64 -23.60
C GLU A 93 13.86 13.92 -23.08
N TYR A 94 13.93 12.60 -22.85
CA TYR A 94 12.83 11.78 -22.35
C TYR A 94 12.91 11.51 -20.83
N ALA A 95 13.92 12.05 -20.16
CA ALA A 95 14.17 11.96 -18.72
C ALA A 95 14.15 13.36 -18.07
N TYR A 96 15.27 13.82 -17.52
CA TYR A 96 15.38 15.08 -16.75
C TYR A 96 15.97 16.26 -17.55
N GLY A 97 16.26 16.07 -18.84
CA GLY A 97 16.74 17.10 -19.75
C GLY A 97 18.04 17.77 -19.30
N SER A 98 18.24 19.01 -19.76
CA SER A 98 19.40 19.82 -19.38
C SER A 98 19.37 20.33 -17.94
N ALA A 99 18.25 20.16 -17.22
CA ALA A 99 18.15 20.55 -15.81
C ALA A 99 18.77 19.47 -14.90
N GLY A 100 18.63 18.19 -15.26
CA GLY A 100 18.96 17.08 -14.37
C GLY A 100 18.03 17.05 -13.14
N ALA A 101 18.43 16.31 -12.12
CA ALA A 101 17.81 16.30 -10.79
C ALA A 101 18.92 16.23 -9.73
N PRO A 102 19.50 17.37 -9.35
CA PRO A 102 20.58 17.40 -8.38
C PRO A 102 20.11 16.95 -6.99
N PRO A 103 20.97 16.27 -6.20
CA PRO A 103 22.40 16.02 -6.47
C PRO A 103 22.67 14.78 -7.35
N ASP A 104 21.70 13.89 -7.54
CA ASP A 104 21.95 12.53 -8.01
C ASP A 104 21.99 12.39 -9.53
N ILE A 105 21.26 13.24 -10.27
CA ILE A 105 21.17 13.19 -11.73
C ILE A 105 21.76 14.45 -12.34
N PRO A 106 22.89 14.37 -13.05
CA PRO A 106 23.50 15.54 -13.67
C PRO A 106 22.69 16.07 -14.87
N PRO A 107 22.88 17.35 -15.23
CA PRO A 107 22.37 17.93 -16.46
C PRO A 107 22.68 17.08 -17.71
N GLY A 108 21.67 16.78 -18.52
CA GLY A 108 21.88 16.07 -19.78
C GLY A 108 22.24 14.58 -19.63
N ALA A 109 22.05 14.00 -18.45
CA ALA A 109 22.36 12.59 -18.21
C ALA A 109 21.46 11.65 -19.05
N THR A 110 22.10 10.64 -19.65
CA THR A 110 21.38 9.46 -20.14
C THR A 110 21.23 8.48 -18.98
N LEU A 111 20.02 7.96 -18.81
CA LEU A 111 19.69 7.06 -17.71
C LEU A 111 19.41 5.65 -18.24
N VAL A 112 19.69 4.68 -17.40
CA VAL A 112 19.40 3.27 -17.66
C VAL A 112 18.60 2.74 -16.49
N PHE A 113 17.41 2.24 -16.78
CA PHE A 113 16.55 1.62 -15.78
C PHE A 113 16.40 0.14 -16.07
N GLU A 114 16.65 -0.70 -15.07
CA GLU A 114 16.10 -2.06 -15.07
C GLU A 114 14.75 -2.00 -14.37
N VAL A 115 13.68 -2.40 -15.07
CA VAL A 115 12.31 -2.33 -14.56
C VAL A 115 11.67 -3.70 -14.66
N GLU A 116 11.06 -4.13 -13.56
CA GLU A 116 10.17 -5.28 -13.48
C GLU A 116 8.73 -4.78 -13.33
N LEU A 117 7.85 -5.19 -14.25
CA LEU A 117 6.43 -4.90 -14.13
C LEU A 117 5.74 -5.96 -13.25
N VAL A 118 5.37 -5.59 -12.03
CA VAL A 118 4.84 -6.51 -11.01
C VAL A 118 3.33 -6.71 -11.16
N ALA A 119 2.57 -5.63 -11.39
CA ALA A 119 1.12 -5.72 -11.54
C ALA A 119 0.54 -4.53 -12.32
N CYS A 120 -0.66 -4.74 -12.89
CA CYS A 120 -1.51 -3.67 -13.43
C CYS A 120 -2.84 -3.67 -12.67
N ARG A 121 -3.30 -2.49 -12.27
CA ARG A 121 -4.49 -2.29 -11.43
C ARG A 121 -5.42 -1.24 -12.04
N PRO A 122 -6.73 -1.37 -11.83
CA PRO A 122 -7.67 -0.32 -12.22
C PRO A 122 -7.51 0.91 -11.34
N ARG A 123 -7.85 2.09 -11.86
CA ARG A 123 -7.90 3.33 -11.07
C ARG A 123 -8.83 3.12 -9.88
N LYS A 124 -8.34 3.32 -8.64
CA LYS A 124 -9.21 3.37 -7.46
C LYS A 124 -10.24 4.48 -7.67
N GLY A 125 -11.52 4.10 -7.77
CA GLY A 125 -12.63 5.01 -8.07
C GLY A 125 -13.31 4.79 -9.43
N SER A 126 -12.79 3.89 -10.28
CA SER A 126 -13.42 3.53 -11.57
C SER A 126 -14.49 2.43 -11.47
N SER A 127 -14.59 1.72 -10.33
CA SER A 127 -15.79 0.95 -10.00
C SER A 127 -16.88 1.92 -9.51
N LEU A 128 -17.85 2.18 -10.39
CA LEU A 128 -19.08 2.98 -10.24
C LEU A 128 -20.03 2.56 -9.08
N GLY A 129 -19.53 2.04 -7.94
CA GLY A 129 -20.42 1.51 -6.90
C GLY A 129 -19.93 1.40 -5.46
N SER A 130 -18.77 1.87 -5.00
CA SER A 130 -18.44 1.57 -3.59
C SER A 130 -17.53 2.50 -2.79
N VAL A 131 -17.33 3.77 -3.16
CA VAL A 131 -16.70 4.70 -2.19
C VAL A 131 -17.68 5.05 -1.07
N SER A 132 -18.96 5.25 -1.38
CA SER A 132 -20.01 5.48 -0.36
C SER A 132 -20.36 4.20 0.40
N GLU A 133 -20.45 3.06 -0.29
CA GLU A 133 -20.80 1.79 0.35
C GLU A 133 -19.68 1.24 1.23
N GLU A 134 -18.41 1.41 0.83
CA GLU A 134 -17.28 0.99 1.66
C GLU A 134 -17.12 1.89 2.89
N ARG A 135 -17.32 3.21 2.74
CA ARG A 135 -17.30 4.15 3.87
C ARG A 135 -18.45 3.88 4.84
N ALA A 136 -19.66 3.60 4.34
CA ALA A 136 -20.81 3.26 5.16
C ALA A 136 -20.62 1.94 5.91
N ARG A 137 -20.07 0.90 5.26
CA ARG A 137 -19.76 -0.39 5.91
C ARG A 137 -18.72 -0.25 7.02
N LEU A 138 -17.68 0.57 6.81
CA LEU A 138 -16.66 0.82 7.83
C LEU A 138 -17.22 1.61 9.04
N GLU A 139 -18.09 2.59 8.81
CA GLU A 139 -18.78 3.30 9.89
C GLU A 139 -19.73 2.39 10.68
N GLU A 140 -20.47 1.51 10.00
CA GLU A 140 -21.34 0.51 10.63
C GLU A 140 -20.55 -0.47 11.50
N ILE A 141 -19.43 -1.01 11.00
CA ILE A 141 -18.56 -1.93 11.75
C ILE A 141 -17.97 -1.25 12.98
N LYS A 142 -17.53 0.01 12.86
CA LYS A 142 -17.00 0.79 13.98
C LYS A 142 -18.06 1.01 15.06
N LYS A 143 -19.27 1.40 14.66
CA LYS A 143 -20.41 1.61 15.56
C LYS A 143 -20.85 0.33 16.28
N GLN A 144 -20.86 -0.80 15.58
CA GLN A 144 -21.16 -2.10 16.18
C GLN A 144 -20.13 -2.50 17.24
N ARG A 145 -18.83 -2.28 16.99
CA ARG A 145 -17.76 -2.56 17.96
C ARG A 145 -17.84 -1.66 19.18
N GLU A 146 -18.18 -0.39 19.01
CA GLU A 146 -18.33 0.57 20.11
C GLU A 146 -19.55 0.24 20.98
N MET A 147 -20.71 -0.07 20.37
CA MET A 147 -21.90 -0.51 21.10
C MET A 147 -21.67 -1.83 21.84
N ALA A 148 -20.96 -2.79 21.23
CA ALA A 148 -20.62 -4.05 21.89
C ALA A 148 -19.65 -3.84 23.06
N ALA A 149 -18.73 -2.89 22.97
CA ALA A 149 -17.83 -2.52 24.06
C ALA A 149 -18.60 -1.86 25.22
N ALA A 150 -19.49 -0.91 24.91
CA ALA A 150 -20.34 -0.24 25.90
C ALA A 150 -21.28 -1.23 26.62
N ALA A 151 -21.90 -2.15 25.89
CA ALA A 151 -22.77 -3.18 26.48
C ALA A 151 -22.01 -4.11 27.43
N LYS A 152 -20.78 -4.52 27.07
CA LYS A 152 -19.93 -5.33 27.97
C LYS A 152 -19.50 -4.56 29.22
N GLU A 153 -19.27 -3.25 29.11
CA GLU A 153 -18.94 -2.42 30.26
C GLU A 153 -20.14 -2.25 31.20
N GLU A 154 -21.34 -2.02 30.65
CA GLU A 154 -22.57 -1.90 31.43
C GLU A 154 -22.94 -3.21 32.14
N GLU A 155 -22.79 -4.36 31.47
CA GLU A 155 -23.01 -5.69 32.09
C GLU A 155 -22.02 -5.95 33.23
N LYS A 156 -20.74 -5.59 33.03
CA LYS A 156 -19.70 -5.69 34.07
C LYS A 156 -20.06 -4.83 35.29
N LYS A 157 -20.50 -3.59 35.07
CA LYS A 157 -20.92 -2.68 36.14
C LYS A 157 -22.13 -3.21 36.91
N LYS A 158 -23.17 -3.68 36.22
CA LYS A 158 -24.37 -4.29 36.83
C LYS A 158 -24.01 -5.54 37.64
N ARG A 159 -23.09 -6.38 37.14
CA ARG A 159 -22.64 -7.58 37.85
C ARG A 159 -21.83 -7.25 39.10
N GLU A 160 -20.97 -6.22 39.04
CA GLU A 160 -20.20 -5.75 40.19
C GLU A 160 -21.11 -5.16 41.26
N GLU A 161 -22.07 -4.33 40.87
CA GLU A 161 -23.07 -3.74 41.77
C GLU A 161 -23.95 -4.82 42.43
N ALA A 162 -24.42 -5.80 41.65
CA ALA A 162 -25.16 -6.94 42.19
C ALA A 162 -24.33 -7.78 43.17
N LYS A 163 -23.04 -7.97 42.89
CA LYS A 163 -22.11 -8.68 43.80
C LYS A 163 -21.89 -7.88 45.09
N ALA A 164 -21.73 -6.57 45.00
CA ALA A 164 -21.59 -5.69 46.17
C ALA A 164 -22.87 -5.69 47.03
N ALA A 165 -24.05 -5.59 46.40
CA ALA A 165 -25.33 -5.66 47.10
C ALA A 165 -25.57 -7.01 47.78
N ALA A 166 -25.17 -8.12 47.14
CA ALA A 166 -25.24 -9.45 47.74
C ALA A 166 -24.30 -9.58 48.95
N ALA A 167 -23.06 -9.08 48.84
CA ALA A 167 -22.09 -9.11 49.93
C ALA A 167 -22.56 -8.31 51.16
N ALA A 168 -23.12 -7.11 50.95
CA ALA A 168 -23.66 -6.29 52.02
C ALA A 168 -24.82 -6.97 52.77
N ARG A 169 -25.71 -7.67 52.05
CA ARG A 169 -26.80 -8.45 52.66
C ARG A 169 -26.32 -9.62 53.50
N VAL A 170 -25.22 -10.28 53.10
CA VAL A 170 -24.62 -11.37 53.87
C VAL A 170 -23.95 -10.84 55.15
N GLN A 171 -23.24 -9.71 55.06
CA GLN A 171 -22.58 -9.08 56.20
C GLN A 171 -23.59 -8.63 57.27
N ALA A 172 -24.69 -7.97 56.88
CA ALA A 172 -25.74 -7.55 57.80
C ALA A 172 -26.41 -8.72 58.56
N LYS A 173 -26.57 -9.88 57.90
CA LYS A 173 -27.10 -11.10 58.54
C LYS A 173 -26.12 -11.71 59.55
N LEU A 174 -24.81 -11.66 59.29
CA LEU A 174 -23.77 -12.16 60.20
C LEU A 174 -23.65 -11.30 61.46
N GLU A 175 -23.72 -9.97 61.33
CA GLU A 175 -23.69 -9.04 62.47
C GLU A 175 -24.92 -9.19 63.37
N SER A 176 -26.11 -9.36 62.77
CA SER A 176 -27.35 -9.64 63.50
C SER A 176 -27.31 -10.97 64.28
N LYS A 177 -26.51 -11.95 63.81
CA LYS A 177 -26.32 -13.24 64.49
C LYS A 177 -25.28 -13.16 65.61
N LYS A 178 -24.30 -12.26 65.50
CA LYS A 178 -23.29 -11.98 66.55
C LYS A 178 -23.88 -11.24 67.76
N GLY A 179 -24.97 -10.49 67.58
CA GLY A 179 -25.70 -9.80 68.66
C GLY A 179 -26.60 -10.69 69.53
N LYS A 180 -26.91 -11.93 69.13
CA LYS A 180 -27.80 -12.85 69.88
C LYS A 180 -27.07 -13.87 70.77
N GLY A 181 -25.75 -13.73 70.95
CA GLY A 181 -24.90 -14.65 71.71
C GLY A 181 -24.39 -14.15 73.07
N LYS A 182 -24.94 -13.05 73.62
CA LYS A 182 -24.68 -12.62 75.00
C LYS A 182 -25.99 -12.27 75.67
N GLY A 183 -26.49 -13.14 76.56
CA GLY A 183 -27.50 -12.75 77.54
C GLY A 183 -28.60 -13.79 77.81
N LYS A 184 -28.30 -14.72 78.72
CA LYS A 184 -29.13 -15.29 79.80
C LYS A 184 -28.53 -16.67 80.12
N GLY A 185 -27.85 -16.91 81.24
CA GLY A 185 -28.11 -16.38 82.58
C GLY A 185 -28.97 -17.37 83.34
N LYS A 186 -28.32 -18.30 84.04
CA LYS A 186 -28.64 -18.72 85.40
C LYS A 186 -27.41 -19.36 86.02
#